data_AF-A0AAE0XCF2-F1
#
_entry.id   AF-A0AAE0XCF2-F1
#
_cell.length_a   1.000
_cell.length_b   1.000
_cell.length_c   1.000
_cell.angle_alpha   90.00
_cell.angle_beta   90.00
_cell.angle_gamma   90.00
#
_symmetry.space_group_name_H-M   'P 1'
#
loop_
_entity.id
_entity.type
_entity.pdbx_description
1 polymer ?
#
loop_
_entity_poly.entity_id
_entity_poly.type
_entity_poly.pdbx_seq_one_letter_code
_entity_poly.pdbx_strand_id
1 'polypeptide(L)'
;MRNRTTPGIVGISVFYLSIQTSHARFAQCSASISAILQPYVGFGVCLPPVDDSNDVASKLSGWSPWTHRPQCVLVPKELSKKYCAFTNSRHGFRGISILTTPETAADCMPGILDEAVISTRNESMMPYKIVDIPGKGKGVIATRHISQYEEFMLDYATFAVDISFASRVPARTGHGLLHLAAMQLADPASVLELGQSNNLAADAL
;
A
#
# COMPACT_ATOMS: atom_id res chain seq x y z
N MET A 1 16.80 -19.71 62.63
CA MET A 1 17.15 -20.26 61.30
C MET A 1 16.92 -19.17 60.26
N ARG A 2 17.95 -18.86 59.45
CA ARG A 2 17.90 -17.87 58.35
C ARG A 2 17.04 -18.38 57.20
N ASN A 3 16.30 -17.50 56.54
CA ASN A 3 15.98 -17.64 55.11
C ASN A 3 15.72 -16.23 54.54
N ARG A 4 16.75 -15.57 54.01
CA ARG A 4 17.10 -15.47 52.57
C ARG A 4 16.00 -14.87 51.71
N THR A 5 16.07 -13.54 51.66
CA THR A 5 15.61 -12.63 50.62
C THR A 5 16.08 -13.09 49.24
N THR A 6 15.17 -13.23 48.28
CA THR A 6 15.46 -13.28 46.84
C THR A 6 14.92 -12.00 46.20
N PRO A 7 15.76 -11.12 45.64
CA PRO A 7 15.28 -10.06 44.77
C PRO A 7 14.95 -10.66 43.40
N GLY A 8 13.67 -10.58 43.00
CA GLY A 8 13.24 -10.89 41.64
C GLY A 8 13.85 -9.88 40.67
N ILE A 9 14.68 -10.38 39.76
CA ILE A 9 15.28 -9.60 38.69
C ILE A 9 14.17 -9.18 37.73
N VAL A 10 13.81 -7.89 37.73
CA VAL A 10 12.98 -7.29 36.67
C VAL A 10 13.89 -7.08 35.47
N GLY A 11 13.93 -8.07 34.58
CA GLY A 11 14.60 -7.97 33.30
C GLY A 11 13.79 -7.07 32.37
N ILE A 12 14.27 -5.85 32.13
CA ILE A 12 13.78 -5.01 31.04
C ILE A 12 14.41 -5.54 29.75
N SER A 13 13.67 -6.37 29.00
CA SER A 13 14.05 -6.73 27.64
C SER A 13 13.81 -5.54 26.72
N VAL A 14 14.87 -4.80 26.43
CA VAL A 14 14.89 -3.83 25.34
C VAL A 14 15.03 -4.61 24.04
N PHE A 15 13.92 -4.79 23.32
CA PHE A 15 13.94 -5.34 21.97
C PHE A 15 14.46 -4.24 21.04
N TYR A 16 15.74 -4.34 20.65
CA TYR A 16 16.23 -3.61 19.50
C TYR A 16 15.59 -4.23 18.26
N LEU A 17 14.60 -3.54 17.68
CA LEU A 17 14.18 -3.80 16.31
C LEU A 17 15.33 -3.31 15.42
N SER A 18 16.28 -4.20 15.12
CA SER A 18 17.13 -4.00 13.96
C SER A 18 16.24 -4.13 12.74
N ILE A 19 15.81 -2.99 12.18
CA ILE A 19 15.23 -2.94 10.84
C ILE A 19 16.35 -3.36 9.90
N GLN A 20 16.39 -4.65 9.61
CA GLN A 20 17.21 -5.16 8.54
C GLN A 20 16.51 -4.68 7.27
N THR A 21 16.97 -3.54 6.74
CA THR A 21 16.59 -3.09 5.41
C THR A 21 17.17 -4.13 4.45
N SER A 22 16.45 -5.22 4.24
CA SER A 22 16.53 -5.94 2.99
C SER A 22 16.30 -4.88 1.92
N HIS A 23 17.38 -4.51 1.24
CA HIS A 23 17.27 -3.83 -0.02
C HIS A 23 16.49 -4.80 -0.92
N ALA A 24 15.17 -4.66 -0.93
CA ALA A 24 14.38 -5.13 -2.05
C ALA A 24 14.98 -4.40 -3.24
N ARG A 25 15.87 -5.07 -3.97
CA ARG A 25 16.28 -4.64 -5.29
C ARG A 25 15.00 -4.69 -6.09
N PHE A 26 14.32 -3.55 -6.21
CA PHE A 26 13.37 -3.34 -7.28
C PHE A 26 14.12 -3.71 -8.55
N ALA A 27 13.71 -4.81 -9.19
CA ALA A 27 14.29 -5.24 -10.45
C ALA A 27 13.96 -4.14 -11.45
N GLN A 28 14.90 -3.24 -11.70
CA GLN A 28 14.69 -2.14 -12.61
C GLN A 28 14.56 -2.71 -14.02
N CYS A 29 13.36 -2.64 -14.58
CA CYS A 29 13.07 -3.19 -15.90
C CYS A 29 13.74 -2.32 -16.97
N SER A 30 14.74 -2.87 -17.65
CA SER A 30 15.31 -2.23 -18.82
C SER A 30 14.27 -2.27 -19.95
N ALA A 31 13.77 -1.10 -20.37
CA ALA A 31 12.77 -0.94 -21.43
C ALA A 31 13.22 -1.38 -22.84
N SER A 32 14.37 -2.05 -22.97
CA SER A 32 15.07 -2.33 -24.24
C SER A 32 15.03 -3.79 -24.71
N ILE A 33 14.18 -4.65 -24.15
CA ILE A 33 14.04 -6.02 -24.65
C ILE A 33 13.03 -6.04 -25.81
N SER A 34 13.51 -6.36 -27.02
CA SER A 34 12.69 -6.48 -28.23
C SER A 34 11.54 -7.47 -28.04
N ALA A 35 10.33 -7.05 -28.43
CA ALA A 35 9.08 -7.81 -28.36
C ALA A 35 9.07 -9.14 -29.16
N ILE A 36 10.11 -9.41 -29.96
CA ILE A 36 10.19 -10.57 -30.85
C ILE A 36 10.72 -11.83 -30.14
N LEU A 37 11.25 -11.72 -28.91
CA LEU A 37 11.84 -12.85 -28.18
C LEU A 37 11.09 -13.29 -26.93
N GLN A 38 9.85 -12.86 -26.69
CA GLN A 38 9.09 -13.26 -25.49
C GLN A 38 8.26 -14.53 -25.74
N PRO A 39 8.64 -15.70 -25.19
CA PRO A 39 7.77 -16.87 -25.18
C PRO A 39 6.68 -16.65 -24.12
N TYR A 40 5.56 -17.34 -24.34
CA TYR A 40 4.34 -17.33 -23.54
C TYR A 40 4.53 -17.25 -22.02
N VAL A 41 3.80 -16.30 -21.42
CA VAL A 41 3.20 -16.28 -20.07
C VAL A 41 3.97 -17.07 -19.00
N GLY A 42 5.05 -16.48 -18.49
CA GLY A 42 5.73 -16.94 -17.29
C GLY A 42 6.67 -15.86 -16.76
N PHE A 43 6.52 -15.50 -15.48
CA PHE A 43 7.43 -14.71 -14.63
C PHE A 43 8.63 -14.07 -15.37
N GLY A 44 8.47 -12.84 -15.85
CA GLY A 44 9.56 -12.11 -16.53
C GLY A 44 9.15 -11.00 -17.49
N VAL A 45 7.85 -10.68 -17.61
CA VAL A 45 7.37 -9.62 -18.50
C VAL A 45 7.26 -8.32 -17.71
N CYS A 46 8.16 -7.37 -18.01
CA CYS A 46 7.99 -5.98 -17.60
C CYS A 46 6.76 -5.42 -18.30
N LEU A 47 5.75 -5.00 -17.54
CA LEU A 47 4.61 -4.31 -18.14
C LEU A 47 5.09 -2.98 -18.72
N PRO A 48 4.57 -2.54 -19.87
CA PRO A 48 4.82 -1.20 -20.33
C PRO A 48 4.18 -0.20 -19.35
N PRO A 49 4.77 0.99 -19.16
CA PRO A 49 4.13 2.07 -18.41
C PRO A 49 2.74 2.37 -18.99
N VAL A 50 1.71 2.29 -18.16
CA VAL A 50 0.34 2.68 -18.49
C VAL A 50 0.04 4.00 -17.78
N ASP A 51 -0.68 4.86 -18.47
CA ASP A 51 -1.07 6.16 -17.97
C ASP A 51 -2.54 6.46 -18.25
N ASP A 52 -2.90 7.73 -18.18
CA ASP A 52 -4.22 8.25 -18.50
C ASP A 52 -4.52 8.30 -20.00
N SER A 53 -3.64 7.87 -20.91
CA SER A 53 -3.89 7.83 -22.35
C SER A 53 -4.53 6.50 -22.79
N ASN A 54 -5.41 6.55 -23.80
CA ASN A 54 -6.06 5.34 -24.32
C ASN A 54 -5.14 4.48 -25.20
N ASP A 55 -3.99 5.02 -25.62
CA ASP A 55 -3.17 4.42 -26.67
C ASP A 55 -2.55 3.10 -26.20
N VAL A 56 -1.99 3.08 -24.99
CA VAL A 56 -1.38 1.87 -24.39
C VAL A 56 -2.45 0.90 -23.88
N ALA A 57 -3.55 1.42 -23.33
CA ALA A 57 -4.65 0.61 -22.82
C ALA A 57 -5.45 -0.11 -23.91
N SER A 58 -5.41 0.37 -25.15
CA SER A 58 -5.98 -0.32 -26.31
C SER A 58 -5.17 -1.56 -26.73
N LYS A 59 -3.89 -1.61 -26.36
CA LYS A 59 -2.94 -2.69 -26.69
C LYS A 59 -2.84 -3.76 -25.61
N LEU A 60 -3.07 -3.39 -24.35
CA LEU A 60 -3.31 -4.30 -23.24
C LEU A 60 -4.81 -4.60 -23.14
N SER A 61 -5.23 -5.56 -22.32
CA SER A 61 -6.65 -5.81 -22.04
C SER A 61 -7.26 -4.66 -21.21
N GLY A 62 -7.21 -3.42 -21.71
CA GLY A 62 -7.51 -2.20 -21.00
C GLY A 62 -6.39 -1.76 -20.05
N TRP A 63 -6.81 -1.19 -18.91
CA TRP A 63 -5.95 -0.73 -17.82
C TRP A 63 -5.64 -1.85 -16.81
N SER A 64 -5.94 -3.10 -17.16
CA SER A 64 -5.71 -4.25 -16.27
C SER A 64 -4.27 -4.24 -15.77
N PRO A 65 -4.02 -4.45 -14.47
CA PRO A 65 -4.96 -4.96 -13.44
C PRO A 65 -5.76 -3.88 -12.70
N TRP A 66 -5.67 -2.61 -13.09
CA TRP A 66 -6.36 -1.52 -12.42
C TRP A 66 -7.86 -1.53 -12.73
N THR A 67 -8.67 -1.42 -11.68
CA THR A 67 -10.13 -1.36 -11.78
C THR A 67 -10.64 -0.03 -12.33
N HIS A 68 -9.84 1.02 -12.17
CA HIS A 68 -10.13 2.36 -12.64
C HIS A 68 -9.06 2.77 -13.64
N ARG A 69 -9.45 3.58 -14.63
CA ARG A 69 -8.48 4.21 -15.54
C ARG A 69 -7.54 5.09 -14.71
N PRO A 70 -6.20 4.98 -14.89
CA PRO A 70 -5.27 5.86 -14.22
C PRO A 70 -5.58 7.32 -14.54
N GLN A 71 -5.54 8.17 -13.52
CA GLN A 71 -5.63 9.61 -13.70
C GLN A 71 -4.32 10.26 -13.34
N CYS A 72 -3.81 11.13 -14.22
CA CYS A 72 -2.49 11.68 -14.08
C CYS A 72 -2.49 13.20 -13.93
N VAL A 73 -1.47 13.70 -13.24
CA VAL A 73 -1.16 15.13 -13.12
C VAL A 73 0.28 15.37 -13.54
N LEU A 74 0.50 16.42 -14.33
CA LEU A 74 1.82 16.79 -14.80
C LEU A 74 2.64 17.43 -13.67
N VAL A 75 3.93 17.14 -13.66
CA VAL A 75 4.90 17.83 -12.81
C VAL A 75 5.23 19.19 -13.44
N PRO A 76 5.02 20.32 -12.74
CA PRO A 76 5.43 21.62 -13.26
C PRO A 76 6.92 21.62 -13.59
N LYS A 77 7.30 22.21 -14.73
CA LYS A 77 8.69 22.32 -15.21
C LYS A 77 9.33 21.01 -15.68
N GLU A 78 8.61 19.88 -15.68
CA GLU A 78 9.07 18.61 -16.25
C GLU A 78 8.05 18.12 -17.29
N LEU A 79 8.24 18.52 -18.56
CA LEU A 79 7.27 18.35 -19.66
C LEU A 79 6.81 16.90 -19.92
N SER A 80 7.58 15.90 -19.49
CA SER A 80 7.27 14.48 -19.69
C SER A 80 6.98 13.71 -18.41
N LYS A 81 7.13 14.34 -17.23
CA LYS A 81 6.95 13.63 -15.96
C LYS A 81 5.55 13.87 -15.41
N LYS A 82 4.90 12.77 -15.03
CA LYS A 82 3.58 12.80 -14.43
C LYS A 82 3.46 11.80 -13.31
N TYR A 83 2.59 12.14 -12.38
CA TYR A 83 2.15 11.25 -11.30
C TYR A 83 0.74 10.81 -11.60
N CYS A 84 0.47 9.51 -11.43
CA CYS A 84 -0.83 8.93 -11.69
C CYS A 84 -1.35 8.17 -10.48
N ALA A 85 -2.66 8.17 -10.30
CA ALA A 85 -3.35 7.30 -9.35
C ALA A 85 -3.68 5.96 -10.03
N PHE A 86 -3.18 4.87 -9.46
CA PHE A 86 -3.43 3.50 -9.91
C PHE A 86 -4.23 2.78 -8.84
N THR A 87 -5.49 2.45 -9.14
CA THR A 87 -6.40 1.86 -8.16
C THR A 87 -6.95 0.51 -8.61
N ASN A 88 -6.77 -0.49 -7.75
CA ASN A 88 -7.49 -1.76 -7.82
C ASN A 88 -8.38 -1.88 -6.58
N SER A 89 -9.65 -1.51 -6.71
CA SER A 89 -10.64 -1.59 -5.63
C SER A 89 -10.95 -3.04 -5.21
N ARG A 90 -10.60 -4.02 -6.03
CA ARG A 90 -10.84 -5.44 -5.78
C ARG A 90 -9.62 -6.18 -5.24
N HIS A 91 -8.50 -5.50 -5.05
CA HIS A 91 -7.30 -6.09 -4.48
C HIS A 91 -7.48 -6.24 -2.96
N GLY A 92 -7.45 -7.48 -2.49
CA GLY A 92 -7.65 -7.78 -1.08
C GLY A 92 -8.98 -7.29 -0.52
N PHE A 93 -8.98 -6.89 0.75
CA PHE A 93 -10.22 -6.54 1.46
C PHE A 93 -10.68 -5.10 1.22
N ARG A 94 -9.75 -4.14 1.07
CA ARG A 94 -10.07 -2.70 0.97
C ARG A 94 -9.76 -2.10 -0.40
N GLY A 95 -9.20 -2.90 -1.30
CA GLY A 95 -8.53 -2.38 -2.48
C GLY A 95 -7.15 -1.83 -2.15
N ILE A 96 -6.44 -1.43 -3.20
CA ILE A 96 -5.19 -0.69 -3.11
C ILE A 96 -5.22 0.48 -4.08
N SER A 97 -4.73 1.63 -3.64
CA SER A 97 -4.47 2.79 -4.48
C SER A 97 -3.04 3.27 -4.31
N ILE A 98 -2.37 3.56 -5.43
CA ILE A 98 -0.96 3.94 -5.46
C ILE A 98 -0.82 5.20 -6.28
N LEU A 99 -0.24 6.25 -5.70
CA LEU A 99 0.20 7.44 -6.42
C LEU A 99 1.69 7.35 -6.71
N THR A 100 2.03 7.15 -7.98
CA THR A 100 3.43 7.11 -8.42
C THR A 100 3.53 7.44 -9.91
N THR A 101 4.73 7.40 -10.50
CA THR A 101 4.88 7.58 -11.95
C THR A 101 4.52 6.29 -12.71
N PRO A 102 4.08 6.37 -13.97
CA PRO A 102 3.79 5.19 -14.79
C PRO A 102 4.90 4.14 -14.82
N GLU A 103 6.15 4.58 -14.83
CA GLU A 103 7.33 3.71 -14.85
C GLU A 103 7.49 2.95 -13.54
N THR A 104 7.40 3.65 -12.41
CA THR A 104 7.49 3.01 -11.09
C THR A 104 6.32 2.06 -10.85
N ALA A 105 5.11 2.41 -11.32
CA ALA A 105 3.96 1.52 -11.24
C ALA A 105 4.21 0.23 -12.02
N ALA A 106 4.68 0.32 -13.26
CA ALA A 106 4.99 -0.83 -14.09
C ALA A 106 6.05 -1.75 -13.49
N ASP A 107 7.10 -1.17 -12.87
CA ASP A 107 8.19 -1.92 -12.23
C ASP A 107 7.73 -2.66 -10.96
N CYS A 108 6.84 -2.06 -10.17
CA CYS A 108 6.43 -2.61 -8.87
C CYS A 108 5.20 -3.53 -8.95
N MET A 109 4.42 -3.44 -10.03
CA MET A 109 3.15 -4.14 -10.21
C MET A 109 3.22 -5.66 -9.96
N PRO A 110 4.25 -6.41 -10.41
CA PRO A 110 4.33 -7.84 -10.12
C PRO A 110 4.46 -8.14 -8.63
N GLY A 111 5.16 -7.30 -7.84
CA GLY A 111 5.32 -7.55 -6.40
C GLY A 111 4.11 -7.13 -5.58
N ILE A 112 3.38 -6.12 -6.03
CA ILE A 112 2.25 -5.53 -5.29
C ILE A 112 0.97 -6.35 -5.46
N LEU A 113 0.76 -6.96 -6.64
CA LEU A 113 -0.50 -7.62 -6.97
C LEU A 113 -0.44 -9.15 -6.93
N ASP A 114 0.74 -9.72 -6.62
CA ASP A 114 0.94 -11.17 -6.44
C ASP A 114 0.50 -11.67 -5.06
N GLU A 115 0.11 -10.77 -4.14
CA GLU A 115 -0.44 -11.19 -2.87
C GLU A 115 -1.83 -11.83 -3.08
N ALA A 116 -1.90 -13.14 -2.86
CA ALA A 116 -3.14 -13.90 -2.70
C ALA A 116 -3.85 -13.44 -1.42
N VAL A 117 -4.43 -12.24 -1.45
CA VAL A 117 -5.10 -11.67 -0.29
C VAL A 117 -6.39 -12.45 -0.04
N ILE A 118 -6.40 -13.20 1.07
CA ILE A 118 -7.57 -13.92 1.57
C ILE A 118 -8.71 -12.91 1.73
N SER A 119 -9.70 -13.05 0.85
CA SER A 119 -10.73 -12.03 0.59
C SER A 119 -11.84 -11.98 1.63
N THR A 120 -11.63 -12.54 2.83
CA THR A 120 -12.69 -12.71 3.83
C THR A 120 -12.25 -12.23 5.21
N ARG A 121 -12.25 -10.89 5.41
CA ARG A 121 -12.32 -10.33 6.77
C ARG A 121 -13.75 -10.48 7.28
N ASN A 122 -14.06 -11.63 7.87
CA ASN A 122 -15.13 -11.69 8.86
C ASN A 122 -14.52 -11.28 10.20
N GLU A 123 -14.96 -10.16 10.78
CA GLU A 123 -14.49 -9.73 12.11
C GLU A 123 -14.68 -10.81 13.18
N SER A 124 -15.72 -11.65 13.01
CA SER A 124 -15.99 -12.82 13.86
C SER A 124 -14.94 -13.94 13.76
N MET A 125 -14.13 -13.95 12.69
CA MET A 125 -13.08 -14.93 12.47
C MET A 125 -11.70 -14.44 12.92
N MET A 126 -11.55 -13.17 13.31
CA MET A 126 -10.27 -12.67 13.79
C MET A 126 -9.92 -13.27 15.16
N PRO A 127 -8.66 -13.69 15.37
CA PRO A 127 -8.22 -14.25 16.65
C PRO A 127 -8.02 -13.19 17.74
N TYR A 128 -8.49 -11.96 17.51
CA TYR A 128 -8.43 -10.84 18.43
C TYR A 128 -9.64 -9.92 18.28
N LYS A 129 -9.91 -9.11 19.30
CA LYS A 129 -10.90 -8.02 19.30
C LYS A 129 -10.25 -6.69 19.64
N ILE A 130 -10.73 -5.61 19.03
CA ILE A 130 -10.30 -4.24 19.33
C ILE A 130 -11.06 -3.76 20.59
N VAL A 131 -10.33 -3.17 21.55
CA VAL A 131 -10.88 -2.68 22.82
C VAL A 131 -10.21 -1.37 23.23
N ASP A 132 -10.87 -0.60 24.07
CA ASP A 132 -10.24 0.50 24.81
C ASP A 132 -9.44 -0.05 25.99
N ILE A 133 -8.14 0.27 26.04
CA ILE A 133 -7.23 -0.10 27.11
C ILE A 133 -6.94 1.15 27.97
N PRO A 134 -7.31 1.13 29.26
CA PRO A 134 -7.08 2.25 30.17
C PRO A 134 -5.62 2.72 30.15
N GLY A 135 -5.41 4.04 29.96
CA GLY A 135 -4.08 4.65 29.90
C GLY A 135 -3.28 4.36 28.62
N LYS A 136 -3.82 3.62 27.65
CA LYS A 136 -3.14 3.27 26.38
C LYS A 136 -3.94 3.60 25.11
N GLY A 137 -5.25 3.86 25.23
CA GLY A 137 -6.13 4.11 24.09
C GLY A 137 -6.65 2.82 23.47
N LYS A 138 -6.86 2.78 22.14
CA LYS A 138 -7.30 1.57 21.44
C LYS A 138 -6.19 0.52 21.41
N GLY A 139 -6.54 -0.75 21.66
CA GLY A 139 -5.64 -1.89 21.56
C GLY A 139 -6.40 -3.16 21.19
N VAL A 140 -5.70 -4.29 21.18
CA VAL A 140 -6.29 -5.60 20.81
C VAL A 140 -6.08 -6.64 21.90
N ILE A 141 -7.07 -7.53 22.07
CA ILE A 141 -7.01 -8.68 22.99
C ILE A 141 -7.34 -9.95 22.22
N ALA A 142 -6.54 -10.99 22.38
CA ALA A 142 -6.79 -12.29 21.76
C ALA A 142 -8.12 -12.91 22.23
N THR A 143 -8.89 -13.48 21.30
CA THR A 143 -10.18 -14.15 21.56
C THR A 143 -10.04 -15.67 21.71
N ARG A 144 -8.89 -16.22 21.30
CA ARG A 144 -8.51 -17.62 21.44
C ARG A 144 -6.99 -17.76 21.64
N HIS A 145 -6.54 -18.98 21.90
CA HIS A 145 -5.12 -19.31 21.86
C HIS A 145 -4.56 -19.13 20.45
N ILE A 146 -3.40 -18.47 20.33
CA ILE A 146 -2.64 -18.27 19.10
C ILE A 146 -1.36 -19.09 19.24
N SER A 147 -1.16 -20.04 18.34
CA SER A 147 -0.02 -20.94 18.40
C SER A 147 1.28 -20.20 18.07
N GLN A 148 2.41 -20.73 18.55
CA GLN A 148 3.71 -20.19 18.16
C GLN A 148 3.85 -20.25 16.63
N TYR A 149 4.31 -19.15 16.04
CA TYR A 149 4.47 -18.97 14.59
C TYR A 149 3.17 -18.94 13.77
N GLU A 150 2.02 -18.84 14.43
CA GLU A 150 0.75 -18.60 13.74
C GLU A 150 0.69 -17.15 13.25
N GLU A 151 0.32 -16.95 11.98
CA GLU A 151 -0.01 -15.64 11.45
C GLU A 151 -1.42 -15.26 11.89
N PHE A 152 -1.53 -14.24 12.73
CA PHE A 152 -2.79 -13.85 13.36
C PHE A 152 -3.15 -12.38 13.17
N MET A 153 -2.23 -11.57 12.63
CA MET A 153 -2.42 -10.16 12.36
C MET A 153 -1.67 -9.79 11.08
N LEU A 154 -2.44 -9.63 10.01
CA LEU A 154 -1.98 -9.15 8.71
C LEU A 154 -2.56 -7.76 8.48
N ASP A 155 -1.71 -6.83 8.10
CA ASP A 155 -2.13 -5.53 7.61
C ASP A 155 -1.60 -5.31 6.19
N TYR A 156 -2.46 -4.77 5.33
CA TYR A 156 -2.16 -4.54 3.93
C TYR A 156 -2.26 -3.05 3.65
N ALA A 157 -1.27 -2.51 2.95
CA ALA A 157 -1.32 -1.11 2.53
C ALA A 157 -2.52 -0.88 1.61
N THR A 158 -3.48 -0.08 2.07
CA THR A 158 -4.63 0.34 1.25
C THR A 158 -4.27 1.52 0.36
N PHE A 159 -3.30 2.34 0.79
CA PHE A 159 -2.92 3.58 0.12
C PHE A 159 -1.41 3.80 0.19
N ALA A 160 -0.76 4.03 -0.94
CA ALA A 160 0.68 4.32 -1.02
C ALA A 160 0.95 5.52 -1.92
N VAL A 161 1.94 6.34 -1.57
CA VAL A 161 2.29 7.55 -2.31
C VAL A 161 3.80 7.62 -2.44
N ASP A 162 4.30 7.91 -3.64
CA ASP A 162 5.71 8.27 -3.84
C ASP A 162 6.04 9.49 -2.97
N ILE A 163 7.04 9.35 -2.10
CA ILE A 163 7.49 10.41 -1.19
C ILE A 163 7.88 11.71 -1.93
N SER A 164 8.31 11.61 -3.19
CA SER A 164 8.65 12.76 -4.03
C SER A 164 7.43 13.49 -4.59
N PHE A 165 6.24 12.91 -4.52
CA PHE A 165 5.00 13.50 -5.04
C PHE A 165 4.72 14.88 -4.43
N ALA A 166 4.79 14.97 -3.10
CA ALA A 166 4.42 16.18 -2.36
C ALA A 166 5.33 17.38 -2.67
N SER A 167 6.59 17.14 -3.06
CA SER A 167 7.53 18.21 -3.43
C SER A 167 7.47 18.58 -4.92
N ARG A 168 6.92 17.70 -5.76
CA ARG A 168 6.88 17.86 -7.22
C ARG A 168 5.52 18.30 -7.75
N VAL A 169 4.44 18.04 -7.04
CA VAL A 169 3.07 18.39 -7.47
C VAL A 169 2.52 19.50 -6.58
N PRO A 170 1.95 20.59 -7.14
CA PRO A 170 1.34 21.66 -6.35
C PRO A 170 0.25 21.12 -5.42
N ALA A 171 0.23 21.59 -4.17
CA ALA A 171 -0.63 21.04 -3.11
C ALA A 171 -2.09 20.88 -3.51
N ARG A 172 -2.71 21.90 -4.13
CA ARG A 172 -4.11 21.84 -4.58
C ARG A 172 -4.37 20.71 -5.58
N THR A 173 -3.51 20.59 -6.59
CA THR A 173 -3.58 19.53 -7.60
C THR A 173 -3.29 18.17 -6.98
N GLY A 174 -2.29 18.12 -6.08
CA GLY A 174 -1.90 16.91 -5.38
C GLY A 174 -3.01 16.37 -4.48
N HIS A 175 -3.66 17.23 -3.72
CA HIS A 175 -4.82 16.89 -2.88
C HIS A 175 -5.99 16.38 -3.71
N GLY A 176 -6.27 17.01 -4.86
CA GLY A 176 -7.30 16.52 -5.79
C GLY A 176 -7.02 15.09 -6.26
N LEU A 177 -5.77 14.78 -6.61
CA LEU A 177 -5.40 13.42 -7.02
C LEU A 177 -5.43 12.41 -5.86
N LEU A 178 -4.98 12.80 -4.67
CA LEU A 178 -5.06 11.99 -3.45
C LEU A 178 -6.50 11.66 -3.08
N HIS A 179 -7.38 12.66 -3.12
CA HIS A 179 -8.80 12.49 -2.83
C HIS A 179 -9.46 11.55 -3.84
N LEU A 180 -9.20 11.75 -5.13
CA LEU A 180 -9.70 10.86 -6.18
C LEU A 180 -9.25 9.41 -6.00
N ALA A 181 -7.96 9.21 -5.72
CA ALA A 181 -7.40 7.88 -5.46
C ALA A 181 -8.07 7.19 -4.26
N ALA A 182 -8.34 7.93 -3.18
CA ALA A 182 -9.04 7.40 -2.01
C ALA A 182 -10.50 7.06 -2.32
N MET A 183 -11.20 7.90 -3.09
CA MET A 183 -12.57 7.68 -3.53
C MET A 183 -12.75 6.45 -4.43
N GLN A 184 -11.69 6.00 -5.11
CA GLN A 184 -11.71 4.83 -5.98
C GLN A 184 -11.52 3.49 -5.22
N LEU A 185 -11.22 3.52 -3.91
CA LEU A 185 -11.09 2.31 -3.10
C LEU A 185 -12.44 1.64 -2.85
N ALA A 186 -12.44 0.38 -2.40
CA ALA A 186 -13.68 -0.30 -2.01
C ALA A 186 -14.33 0.32 -0.76
N ASP A 187 -13.51 0.85 0.14
CA ASP A 187 -13.95 1.55 1.36
C ASP A 187 -13.21 2.90 1.51
N PRO A 188 -13.67 3.97 0.82
CA PRO A 188 -13.02 5.28 0.86
C PRO A 188 -12.95 5.90 2.25
N ALA A 189 -13.95 5.65 3.10
CA ALA A 189 -14.04 6.22 4.44
C ALA A 189 -12.84 5.79 5.30
N SER A 190 -12.41 4.53 5.17
CA SER A 190 -11.25 3.99 5.89
C SER A 190 -9.95 4.77 5.71
N VAL A 191 -9.81 5.53 4.60
CA VAL A 191 -8.65 6.39 4.33
C VAL A 191 -8.98 7.85 4.59
N LEU A 192 -10.12 8.34 4.12
CA LEU A 192 -10.50 9.76 4.24
C LEU A 192 -10.71 10.18 5.70
N GLU A 193 -11.23 9.30 6.56
CA GLU A 193 -11.42 9.60 7.98
C GLU A 193 -10.11 9.78 8.73
N LEU A 194 -9.01 9.17 8.26
CA LEU A 194 -7.68 9.35 8.87
C LEU A 194 -7.18 10.80 8.72
N GLY A 195 -7.59 11.47 7.64
CA GLY A 195 -7.20 12.85 7.34
C GLY A 195 -8.02 13.92 8.06
N GLN A 196 -9.13 13.56 8.72
CA GLN A 196 -10.07 14.52 9.33
C GLN A 196 -9.47 15.36 10.46
N SER A 197 -8.36 14.92 11.05
CA SER A 197 -7.63 15.72 12.04
C SER A 197 -6.85 16.89 11.43
N ASN A 198 -6.72 16.97 10.11
CA ASN A 198 -5.97 18.01 9.40
C ASN A 198 -6.92 18.94 8.62
N ASN A 199 -7.10 20.16 9.10
CA ASN A 199 -7.95 21.17 8.46
C ASN A 199 -7.56 21.46 7.00
N LEU A 200 -6.29 21.28 6.62
CA LEU A 200 -5.82 21.47 5.23
C LEU A 200 -6.28 20.38 4.26
N ALA A 201 -6.66 19.20 4.78
CA ALA A 201 -7.22 18.11 3.98
C ALA A 201 -8.74 18.26 3.80
N ALA A 202 -9.42 18.89 4.76
CA ALA A 202 -10.86 19.15 4.69
C ALA A 202 -11.23 20.20 3.63
N ASP A 203 -10.37 21.20 3.38
CA ASP A 203 -10.61 22.28 2.41
C ASP A 203 -10.54 21.87 0.93
N ALA A 204 -10.23 20.60 0.64
CA ALA A 204 -10.17 20.05 -0.71
C ALA A 204 -11.42 19.23 -1.10
N LEU A 205 -12.41 19.11 -0.19
CA LEU A 205 -13.71 18.49 -0.41
C LEU A 205 -14.74 19.47 -0.98
#